data_AF-A0A8B6E7Z1-F1
#
_entry.id   AF-A0A8B6E7Z1-F1
#
_cell.length_a   1.000
_cell.length_b   1.000
_cell.length_c   1.000
_cell.angle_alpha   90.00
_cell.angle_beta   90.00
_cell.angle_gamma   90.00
#
_symmetry.space_group_name_H-M   'P 1'
#
loop_
_entity.id
_entity.type
_entity.pdbx_description
1 polymer ?
#
loop_
_entity_poly.entity_id
_entity_poly.type
_entity_poly.pdbx_seq_one_letter_code
_entity_poly.pdbx_strand_id
1 'polypeptide(L)'
;MPPLWYFGLIQLAHVITVNYATINPDKDNCINYESDYHVDRACECIVYQSLGGTEGRFNSPNFPQFYSKGIECILFTFIGDLDELVEIKFTDFDMMYPDANNNTCKDYLRLFLKLNRPEINENMQHNYELCGSMSTLQQKTFYSKDRSLIMEFQTTRPLSQQLTFFKGFRGFFRFLNAKQFISDGVKQSGTMCSWDFSTSKLSGKFFSPLYPQNYPSHSKCQYTFYGQPNEGTVYIQFQNLQIYDEGVDSCSKSSDRIAIYDGMNSSQPLIKYLCGIRNQEEVKSTTPYLYIEFLSDGRNQRQGFAANYTFQHKSHSNSPSYSNPAFNCNQYIESKTKHGIIMSQNHPASYPASTRCTYIFNGTAEERIQIKFTRMDLFFDGGNPNEPYDCDGQDSIKIYIKIDNDEKELDYTCGKKIPKMFMSNIPWMKVVFESGSRTQHSNTGFAFEYKFLTNYGITTGEQDNRKVCKFIYKSDVKKSGYFVSPNYPGFYPKNTECQYTFFGRNSEVVRIQFKEFEVDGITPRCEPKDRVDFVDFSNFDGGAQDKKMKKFCGQMTEKMREPIQSDLEFFRVTFKSNSMYEGKGFNATYEFGEF
;
A
#
# COMPACT_ATOMS: atom_id res chain seq x y z
N MET A 1 -3.16 -52.09 -42.87
CA MET A 1 -1.93 -51.40 -42.43
C MET A 1 -1.95 -49.98 -42.94
N PRO A 2 -2.34 -49.04 -42.06
CA PRO A 2 -1.58 -47.82 -41.79
C PRO A 2 -1.34 -47.63 -40.27
N PRO A 3 -0.54 -46.64 -39.83
CA PRO A 3 0.08 -46.63 -38.50
C PRO A 3 -0.87 -46.18 -37.38
N LEU A 4 -0.68 -46.80 -36.22
CA LEU A 4 -1.36 -46.50 -34.95
C LEU A 4 -0.86 -45.15 -34.41
N TRP A 5 -1.74 -44.17 -34.37
CA TRP A 5 -1.56 -42.96 -33.57
C TRP A 5 -1.82 -43.33 -32.10
N TYR A 6 -0.77 -43.31 -31.28
CA TYR A 6 -0.89 -43.35 -29.83
C TYR A 6 -1.48 -42.00 -29.36
N PHE A 7 -2.80 -41.98 -29.14
CA PHE A 7 -3.41 -40.97 -28.27
C PHE A 7 -3.09 -41.34 -26.83
N GLY A 8 -1.99 -40.80 -26.30
CA GLY A 8 -1.72 -40.79 -24.87
C GLY A 8 -2.56 -39.72 -24.18
N LEU A 9 -3.84 -40.03 -23.92
CA LEU A 9 -4.56 -39.42 -22.80
C LEU A 9 -3.88 -39.96 -21.52
N ILE A 10 -3.09 -39.14 -20.83
CA ILE A 10 -2.47 -39.53 -19.56
C ILE A 10 -3.07 -38.70 -18.43
N GLN A 11 -3.56 -39.45 -17.45
CA GLN A 11 -4.29 -39.05 -16.26
C GLN A 11 -3.55 -38.01 -15.41
N LEU A 12 -4.32 -37.06 -14.88
CA LEU A 12 -4.00 -36.36 -13.64
C LEU A 12 -3.75 -37.39 -12.53
N ALA A 13 -2.51 -37.51 -12.08
CA ALA A 13 -2.15 -38.23 -10.86
C ALA A 13 -0.96 -37.46 -10.24
N HIS A 14 -0.98 -36.91 -9.03
CA HIS A 14 -1.78 -37.16 -7.84
C HIS A 14 -2.41 -35.86 -7.30
N VAL A 15 -3.68 -35.93 -6.90
CA VAL A 15 -4.29 -34.98 -5.96
C VAL A 15 -4.27 -35.64 -4.59
N ILE A 16 -3.52 -35.11 -3.63
CA ILE A 16 -3.64 -35.43 -2.19
C ILE A 16 -3.62 -34.14 -1.37
N THR A 17 -4.43 -34.18 -0.31
CA THR A 17 -5.12 -33.13 0.46
C THR A 17 -4.30 -32.16 1.30
N VAL A 18 -4.95 -31.03 1.60
CA VAL A 18 -4.51 -29.90 2.43
C VAL A 18 -4.29 -30.28 3.89
N ASN A 19 -3.03 -30.28 4.31
CA ASN A 19 -2.58 -29.71 5.58
C ASN A 19 -1.06 -29.52 5.50
N TYR A 20 -0.61 -28.26 5.55
CA TYR A 20 0.80 -27.86 5.62
C TYR A 20 1.77 -28.63 4.73
N ALA A 21 1.79 -28.35 3.42
CA ALA A 21 2.97 -28.55 2.59
C ALA A 21 2.80 -27.86 1.23
N THR A 22 3.78 -27.05 0.84
CA THR A 22 4.09 -26.82 -0.58
C THR A 22 4.12 -28.16 -1.31
N ILE A 23 3.28 -28.35 -2.32
CA ILE A 23 3.30 -29.56 -3.14
C ILE A 23 4.39 -29.36 -4.20
N ASN A 24 5.48 -30.10 -4.03
CA ASN A 24 6.59 -30.17 -4.98
C ASN A 24 6.32 -31.37 -5.90
N PRO A 25 5.89 -31.20 -7.17
CA PRO A 25 5.93 -32.29 -8.13
C PRO A 25 7.34 -32.86 -8.20
N ASP A 26 7.46 -34.18 -8.31
CA ASP A 26 8.74 -34.86 -8.45
C ASP A 26 9.55 -34.22 -9.60
N LYS A 27 10.87 -34.08 -9.43
CA LYS A 27 11.72 -33.32 -10.37
C LYS A 27 11.55 -33.80 -11.83
N ASP A 28 11.19 -35.07 -12.01
CA ASP A 28 10.99 -35.73 -13.32
C ASP A 28 9.67 -35.40 -14.02
N ASN A 29 8.72 -34.75 -13.34
CA ASN A 29 7.40 -34.40 -13.87
C ASN A 29 7.25 -32.92 -14.24
N CYS A 30 8.33 -32.13 -14.16
CA CYS A 30 8.36 -30.81 -14.76
C CYS A 30 8.22 -30.95 -16.28
N ILE A 31 7.28 -30.23 -16.90
CA ILE A 31 7.11 -30.18 -18.36
C ILE A 31 8.42 -29.69 -18.96
N ASN A 32 9.23 -30.63 -19.46
CA ASN A 32 10.25 -30.34 -20.44
C ASN A 32 9.54 -30.26 -21.79
N TYR A 33 9.88 -29.27 -22.61
CA TYR A 33 9.83 -29.52 -24.05
C TYR A 33 10.71 -30.73 -24.32
N GLU A 34 10.22 -31.68 -25.11
CA GLU A 34 10.95 -32.89 -25.49
C GLU A 34 12.35 -32.52 -26.02
N SER A 35 13.34 -32.50 -25.13
CA SER A 35 14.72 -32.16 -25.40
C SER A 35 15.55 -33.18 -24.63
N ASP A 36 16.11 -34.11 -25.38
CA ASP A 36 16.94 -35.27 -24.98
C ASP A 36 18.28 -34.90 -24.30
N TYR A 37 18.34 -33.78 -23.56
CA TYR A 37 19.56 -33.36 -22.86
C TYR A 37 19.48 -33.64 -21.36
N HIS A 38 20.41 -34.47 -20.88
CA HIS A 38 20.76 -34.59 -19.46
C HIS A 38 21.27 -33.22 -18.93
N VAL A 39 20.52 -32.61 -18.01
CA VAL A 39 20.92 -31.36 -17.34
C VAL A 39 20.74 -31.52 -15.82
N ASP A 40 21.77 -31.17 -15.05
CA ASP A 40 21.69 -30.98 -13.59
C ASP A 40 20.59 -29.95 -13.27
N ARG A 41 19.46 -30.39 -12.71
CA ARG A 41 18.28 -29.53 -12.49
C ARG A 41 18.53 -28.56 -11.32
N ALA A 42 18.84 -27.29 -11.66
CA ALA A 42 19.14 -26.21 -10.72
C ALA A 42 17.90 -25.53 -10.08
N CYS A 43 16.67 -25.97 -10.39
CA CYS A 43 15.41 -25.44 -9.85
C CYS A 43 14.34 -26.53 -9.71
N GLU A 44 13.34 -26.26 -8.86
CA GLU A 44 12.17 -27.11 -8.61
C GLU A 44 10.91 -26.37 -9.06
N CYS A 45 9.98 -27.07 -9.74
CA CYS A 45 8.73 -26.48 -10.22
C CYS A 45 7.71 -26.43 -9.08
N ILE A 46 7.38 -25.25 -8.57
CA ILE A 46 6.50 -25.12 -7.38
C ILE A 46 5.08 -24.75 -7.82
N VAL A 47 4.09 -25.54 -7.37
CA VAL A 47 2.68 -25.27 -7.64
C VAL A 47 1.99 -24.74 -6.38
N TYR A 48 1.39 -23.57 -6.48
CA TYR A 48 0.52 -22.98 -5.47
C TYR A 48 -0.93 -23.14 -5.91
N GLN A 49 -1.72 -23.88 -5.15
CA GLN A 49 -3.17 -23.99 -5.35
C GLN A 49 -3.90 -23.32 -4.19
N SER A 50 -5.00 -22.61 -4.46
CA SER A 50 -5.79 -21.91 -3.44
C SER A 50 -6.26 -22.89 -2.37
N LEU A 51 -7.09 -23.87 -2.72
CA LEU A 51 -7.63 -24.89 -1.80
C LEU A 51 -8.19 -24.29 -0.49
N GLY A 52 -8.73 -23.07 -0.54
CA GLY A 52 -9.22 -22.29 0.60
C GLY A 52 -8.20 -21.38 1.31
N GLY A 53 -6.93 -21.42 0.91
CA GLY A 53 -5.90 -20.45 1.31
C GLY A 53 -5.92 -19.21 0.41
N THR A 54 -5.72 -18.02 0.99
CA THR A 54 -5.92 -16.75 0.27
C THR A 54 -4.63 -16.06 -0.15
N GLU A 55 -3.48 -16.33 0.48
CA GLU A 55 -2.22 -15.66 0.17
C GLU A 55 -0.97 -16.47 0.57
N GLY A 56 0.18 -16.08 0.02
CA GLY A 56 1.46 -16.72 0.33
C GLY A 56 2.68 -15.94 -0.17
N ARG A 57 3.86 -16.59 -0.09
CA ARG A 57 5.16 -16.02 -0.46
C ARG A 57 5.85 -16.90 -1.49
N PHE A 58 6.61 -16.28 -2.39
CA PHE A 58 7.48 -16.96 -3.34
C PHE A 58 8.86 -16.28 -3.42
N ASN A 59 9.89 -17.04 -3.72
CA ASN A 59 11.25 -16.53 -3.90
C ASN A 59 12.01 -17.34 -4.94
N SER A 60 12.90 -16.69 -5.67
CA SER A 60 13.83 -17.38 -6.56
C SER A 60 14.70 -18.36 -5.79
N PRO A 61 15.27 -19.38 -6.47
CA PRO A 61 16.24 -20.30 -5.87
C PRO A 61 17.37 -19.54 -5.16
N ASN A 62 17.79 -20.05 -4.00
CA ASN A 62 18.86 -19.52 -3.13
C ASN A 62 18.61 -18.14 -2.49
N PHE A 63 17.51 -17.44 -2.78
CA PHE A 63 17.24 -16.13 -2.19
C PHE A 63 17.29 -16.18 -0.64
N PRO A 64 17.96 -15.24 0.06
CA PRO A 64 18.51 -13.96 -0.41
C PRO A 64 19.94 -14.03 -0.97
N GLN A 65 20.52 -15.22 -1.12
CA GLN A 65 21.79 -15.45 -1.82
C GLN A 65 21.59 -15.40 -3.34
N PHE A 66 22.69 -15.45 -4.09
CA PHE A 66 22.66 -15.31 -5.54
C PHE A 66 22.02 -16.53 -6.22
N TYR A 67 21.22 -16.29 -7.26
CA TYR A 67 20.66 -17.38 -8.05
C TYR A 67 21.73 -18.06 -8.92
N SER A 68 21.54 -19.36 -9.18
CA SER A 68 22.44 -20.15 -10.03
C SER A 68 22.34 -19.74 -11.51
N LYS A 69 23.45 -19.89 -12.26
CA LYS A 69 23.48 -19.69 -13.72
C LYS A 69 23.02 -20.96 -14.45
N GLY A 70 22.47 -20.80 -15.66
CA GLY A 70 21.95 -21.91 -16.46
C GLY A 70 20.63 -22.52 -15.96
N ILE A 71 19.83 -21.77 -15.19
CA ILE A 71 18.47 -22.16 -14.81
C ILE A 71 17.57 -22.06 -16.04
N GLU A 72 16.76 -23.07 -16.28
CA GLU A 72 15.81 -23.14 -17.39
C GLU A 72 14.62 -24.00 -16.97
N CYS A 73 13.59 -23.38 -16.38
CA CYS A 73 12.40 -24.09 -15.90
C CYS A 73 11.17 -23.20 -15.71
N ILE A 74 10.00 -23.83 -15.71
CA ILE A 74 8.79 -23.28 -15.13
C ILE A 74 8.96 -23.30 -13.60
N LEU A 75 9.13 -22.13 -13.01
CA LEU A 75 9.48 -22.03 -11.60
C LEU A 75 8.23 -22.05 -10.71
N PHE A 76 7.18 -21.31 -11.10
CA PHE A 76 5.96 -21.19 -10.31
C PHE A 76 4.70 -21.33 -11.15
N THR A 77 3.74 -22.13 -10.68
CA THR A 77 2.39 -22.23 -11.24
C THR A 77 1.38 -21.92 -10.13
N PHE A 78 0.56 -20.89 -10.32
CA PHE A 78 -0.51 -20.51 -9.39
C PHE A 78 -1.87 -20.88 -9.95
N ILE A 79 -2.70 -21.54 -9.15
CA ILE A 79 -4.02 -22.04 -9.56
C ILE A 79 -5.04 -21.68 -8.47
N GLY A 80 -5.86 -20.67 -8.71
CA GLY A 80 -7.00 -20.32 -7.90
C GLY A 80 -8.20 -21.25 -8.15
N ASP A 81 -9.22 -21.10 -7.31
CA ASP A 81 -10.53 -21.72 -7.49
C ASP A 81 -11.31 -21.07 -8.65
N LEU A 82 -12.48 -21.63 -8.99
CA LEU A 82 -13.25 -21.24 -10.19
C LEU A 82 -13.64 -19.75 -10.27
N ASP A 83 -13.78 -19.09 -9.13
CA ASP A 83 -14.16 -17.67 -9.02
C ASP A 83 -13.00 -16.79 -8.55
N GLU A 84 -11.75 -17.24 -8.72
CA GLU A 84 -10.56 -16.54 -8.23
C GLU A 84 -9.65 -16.02 -9.34
N LEU A 85 -8.95 -14.93 -9.04
CA LEU A 85 -7.83 -14.39 -9.80
C LEU A 85 -6.56 -14.52 -8.95
N VAL A 86 -5.40 -14.61 -9.58
CA VAL A 86 -4.10 -14.62 -8.93
C VAL A 86 -3.52 -13.22 -8.99
N GLU A 87 -3.25 -12.61 -7.83
CA GLU A 87 -2.38 -11.43 -7.69
C GLU A 87 -0.97 -11.90 -7.32
N ILE A 88 0.06 -11.35 -7.96
CA ILE A 88 1.46 -11.48 -7.53
C ILE A 88 2.06 -10.10 -7.35
N LYS A 89 2.91 -9.93 -6.35
CA LYS A 89 3.61 -8.68 -6.08
C LYS A 89 5.05 -8.93 -5.68
N PHE A 90 5.97 -8.34 -6.43
CA PHE A 90 7.39 -8.36 -6.09
C PHE A 90 7.70 -7.39 -4.95
N THR A 91 8.56 -7.80 -4.02
CA THR A 91 9.12 -6.97 -2.95
C THR A 91 10.62 -6.77 -3.08
N ASP A 92 11.31 -7.75 -3.65
CA ASP A 92 12.70 -7.62 -4.08
C ASP A 92 12.80 -8.16 -5.50
N PHE A 93 13.58 -7.47 -6.34
CA PHE A 93 13.84 -7.87 -7.70
C PHE A 93 15.22 -7.36 -8.11
N ASP A 94 16.12 -8.30 -8.40
CA ASP A 94 17.52 -8.06 -8.73
C ASP A 94 17.97 -9.15 -9.70
N MET A 95 17.88 -8.84 -10.99
CA MET A 95 18.07 -9.74 -12.12
C MET A 95 19.00 -9.09 -13.14
N MET A 96 19.82 -9.88 -13.81
CA MET A 96 20.78 -9.36 -14.79
C MET A 96 20.10 -8.61 -15.95
N TYR A 97 20.31 -7.30 -16.01
CA TYR A 97 19.94 -6.45 -17.15
C TYR A 97 21.06 -6.46 -18.21
N PRO A 98 20.78 -6.31 -19.51
CA PRO A 98 21.81 -6.22 -20.54
C PRO A 98 22.56 -4.89 -20.51
N ASP A 99 23.74 -4.89 -21.15
CA ASP A 99 24.51 -3.67 -21.44
C ASP A 99 23.69 -2.67 -22.27
N ALA A 100 23.95 -1.37 -22.08
CA ALA A 100 23.12 -0.21 -22.44
C ALA A 100 22.69 -0.04 -23.92
N ASN A 101 22.99 -1.00 -24.80
CA ASN A 101 22.76 -0.92 -26.24
C ASN A 101 21.69 -1.88 -26.78
N ASN A 102 21.09 -2.76 -25.96
CA ASN A 102 20.02 -3.65 -26.42
C ASN A 102 18.96 -3.89 -25.32
N ASN A 103 17.70 -3.59 -25.62
CA ASN A 103 16.57 -3.63 -24.67
C ASN A 103 16.09 -5.07 -24.31
N THR A 104 16.94 -6.09 -24.44
CA THR A 104 16.52 -7.52 -24.40
C THR A 104 17.12 -8.26 -23.21
N CYS A 105 16.32 -8.69 -22.24
CA CYS A 105 16.80 -9.30 -21.00
C CYS A 105 17.78 -10.47 -21.23
N LYS A 106 18.91 -10.48 -20.51
CA LYS A 106 19.88 -11.61 -20.54
C LYS A 106 19.43 -12.76 -19.66
N ASP A 107 19.24 -12.47 -18.37
CA ASP A 107 18.50 -13.36 -17.47
C ASP A 107 17.09 -12.79 -17.32
N TYR A 108 16.05 -13.62 -17.39
CA TYR A 108 14.69 -13.14 -17.41
C TYR A 108 13.72 -14.00 -16.61
N LEU A 109 12.68 -13.32 -16.13
CA LEU A 109 11.48 -13.93 -15.59
C LEU A 109 10.30 -13.60 -16.52
N ARG A 110 9.69 -14.62 -17.12
CA ARG A 110 8.51 -14.46 -17.96
C ARG A 110 7.25 -14.77 -17.19
N LEU A 111 6.23 -13.93 -17.41
CA LEU A 111 4.91 -14.09 -16.79
C LEU A 111 3.86 -14.42 -17.84
N PHE A 112 3.10 -15.48 -17.58
CA PHE A 112 1.93 -15.90 -18.35
C PHE A 112 0.68 -15.69 -17.50
N LEU A 113 0.00 -14.58 -17.75
CA LEU A 113 -1.13 -14.06 -16.97
C LEU A 113 -2.48 -14.34 -17.65
N LYS A 114 -2.49 -14.53 -18.98
CA LYS A 114 -3.72 -14.69 -19.79
C LYS A 114 -4.01 -16.15 -20.13
N LEU A 115 -3.93 -17.01 -19.14
CA LEU A 115 -4.10 -18.45 -19.28
C LEU A 115 -5.56 -18.88 -19.06
N ASN A 116 -6.08 -19.75 -19.93
CA ASN A 116 -7.38 -20.41 -19.73
C ASN A 116 -7.24 -21.75 -18.97
N ARG A 117 -6.03 -22.30 -18.94
CA ARG A 117 -5.61 -23.52 -18.25
C ARG A 117 -4.20 -23.32 -17.70
N PRO A 118 -3.81 -23.98 -16.60
CA PRO A 118 -2.47 -23.85 -16.01
C PRO A 118 -1.40 -24.61 -16.82
N GLU A 119 -1.33 -24.35 -18.12
CA GLU A 119 -0.48 -25.03 -19.09
C GLU A 119 0.09 -24.01 -20.08
N ILE A 120 1.37 -24.12 -20.43
CA ILE A 120 2.03 -23.31 -21.46
C ILE A 120 2.73 -24.21 -22.48
N ASN A 121 2.97 -23.69 -23.69
CA ASN A 121 3.72 -24.37 -24.74
C ASN A 121 4.67 -23.39 -25.43
N GLU A 122 5.56 -23.90 -26.28
CA GLU A 122 6.81 -23.25 -26.77
C GLU A 122 6.48 -22.02 -27.62
N ASN A 123 5.30 -22.05 -28.22
CA ASN A 123 4.79 -21.03 -29.11
C ASN A 123 3.89 -20.03 -28.38
N MET A 124 3.63 -20.24 -27.08
CA MET A 124 2.76 -19.37 -26.31
C MET A 124 3.49 -18.07 -25.99
N GLN A 125 2.90 -16.95 -26.39
CA GLN A 125 3.47 -15.64 -26.10
C GLN A 125 3.32 -15.29 -24.62
N HIS A 126 4.43 -14.95 -23.96
CA HIS A 126 4.44 -14.43 -22.60
C HIS A 126 3.82 -13.02 -22.55
N ASN A 127 3.26 -12.63 -21.40
CA ASN A 127 2.69 -11.29 -21.21
C ASN A 127 3.74 -10.27 -20.77
N TYR A 128 4.72 -10.71 -19.99
CA TYR A 128 5.84 -9.89 -19.54
C TYR A 128 7.13 -10.68 -19.58
N GLU A 129 8.23 -10.00 -19.90
CA GLU A 129 9.60 -10.46 -19.72
C GLU A 129 10.31 -9.44 -18.81
N LEU A 130 10.75 -9.89 -17.64
CA LEU A 130 11.24 -9.03 -16.56
C LEU A 130 12.72 -9.29 -16.27
N CYS A 131 13.50 -8.22 -16.17
CA CYS A 131 14.90 -8.23 -15.72
C CYS A 131 15.28 -6.85 -15.13
N GLY A 132 16.49 -6.72 -14.59
CA GLY A 132 16.94 -5.50 -13.94
C GLY A 132 16.60 -5.45 -12.45
N SER A 133 16.35 -4.26 -11.92
CA SER A 133 16.15 -4.04 -10.50
C SER A 133 14.72 -3.60 -10.16
N MET A 134 14.39 -3.59 -8.88
CA MET A 134 13.10 -3.13 -8.38
C MET A 134 12.74 -1.69 -8.80
N SER A 135 13.71 -0.84 -9.13
CA SER A 135 13.46 0.53 -9.62
C SER A 135 13.21 0.60 -11.13
N THR A 136 13.62 -0.41 -11.89
CA THR A 136 13.44 -0.43 -13.36
C THR A 136 12.13 -1.10 -13.78
N LEU A 137 11.48 -1.85 -12.88
CA LEU A 137 10.17 -2.45 -13.15
C LEU A 137 9.08 -1.37 -13.28
N GLN A 138 8.45 -1.31 -14.46
CA GLN A 138 7.31 -0.41 -14.72
C GLN A 138 6.06 -0.78 -13.89
N GLN A 139 5.92 -2.08 -13.60
CA GLN A 139 4.82 -2.65 -12.83
C GLN A 139 5.37 -3.68 -11.86
N LYS A 140 4.94 -3.60 -10.60
CA LYS A 140 5.42 -4.47 -9.49
C LYS A 140 4.39 -5.49 -9.05
N THR A 141 3.12 -5.22 -9.36
CA THR A 141 1.98 -6.10 -9.05
C THR A 141 1.35 -6.54 -10.36
N PHE A 142 1.11 -7.84 -10.52
CA PHE A 142 0.48 -8.41 -11.70
C PHE A 142 -0.72 -9.23 -11.27
N TYR A 143 -1.70 -9.34 -12.16
CA TYR A 143 -2.92 -10.10 -11.92
C TYR A 143 -3.05 -11.15 -13.02
N SER A 144 -3.69 -12.28 -12.79
CA SER A 144 -4.11 -13.14 -13.89
C SER A 144 -5.42 -12.66 -14.48
N LYS A 145 -5.69 -13.04 -15.73
CA LYS A 145 -6.98 -12.83 -16.40
C LYS A 145 -8.08 -13.71 -15.80
N ASP A 146 -7.69 -14.90 -15.37
CA ASP A 146 -8.54 -15.99 -14.88
C ASP A 146 -7.83 -16.66 -13.70
N ARG A 147 -8.20 -17.86 -13.29
CA ARG A 147 -7.64 -18.54 -12.11
C ARG A 147 -6.19 -19.02 -12.21
N SER A 148 -5.48 -18.77 -13.31
CA SER A 148 -4.13 -19.35 -13.51
C SER A 148 -3.08 -18.32 -13.90
N LEU A 149 -1.88 -18.46 -13.31
CA LEU A 149 -0.69 -17.67 -13.58
C LEU A 149 0.54 -18.57 -13.60
N ILE A 150 1.41 -18.44 -14.61
CA ILE A 150 2.68 -19.19 -14.66
C ILE A 150 3.87 -18.23 -14.74
N MET A 151 4.95 -18.57 -14.02
CA MET A 151 6.25 -17.91 -14.07
C MET A 151 7.33 -18.85 -14.61
N GLU A 152 7.98 -18.43 -15.69
CA GLU A 152 9.15 -19.11 -16.28
C GLU A 152 10.42 -18.34 -15.91
N PHE A 153 11.43 -19.01 -15.37
CA PHE A 153 12.69 -18.40 -14.97
C PHE A 153 13.86 -18.97 -15.78
N GLN A 154 14.58 -18.09 -16.47
CA GLN A 154 15.70 -18.49 -17.31
C GLN A 154 16.94 -17.62 -17.05
N THR A 155 18.10 -18.28 -16.89
CA THR A 155 19.38 -17.61 -16.66
C THR A 155 20.44 -18.10 -17.63
N THR A 156 21.31 -17.19 -18.07
CA THR A 156 22.39 -17.46 -19.01
C THR A 156 23.37 -18.49 -18.47
N ARG A 157 23.86 -19.39 -19.33
CA ARG A 157 24.98 -20.29 -19.02
C ARG A 157 26.30 -19.48 -19.10
N PRO A 158 27.23 -19.64 -18.15
CA PRO A 158 28.41 -18.77 -18.10
C PRO A 158 29.37 -19.03 -19.28
N LEU A 159 29.58 -18.01 -20.11
CA LEU A 159 30.61 -17.99 -21.15
C LEU A 159 31.83 -17.23 -20.62
N SER A 160 32.68 -17.89 -19.82
CA SER A 160 33.99 -17.43 -19.33
C SER A 160 34.07 -16.15 -18.46
N GLN A 161 34.64 -16.32 -17.25
CA GLN A 161 35.28 -15.33 -16.35
C GLN A 161 34.57 -14.06 -15.86
N GLN A 162 33.37 -13.69 -16.33
CA GLN A 162 32.58 -12.63 -15.67
C GLN A 162 31.57 -13.20 -14.68
N LEU A 163 31.97 -13.26 -13.40
CA LEU A 163 31.07 -13.58 -12.29
C LEU A 163 30.27 -12.34 -11.90
N THR A 164 29.08 -12.18 -12.49
CA THR A 164 28.09 -11.20 -12.04
C THR A 164 27.10 -11.88 -11.10
N PHE A 165 26.88 -11.27 -9.94
CA PHE A 165 26.08 -11.84 -8.85
C PHE A 165 24.83 -11.01 -8.61
N PHE A 166 23.66 -11.65 -8.71
CA PHE A 166 22.35 -11.03 -8.55
C PHE A 166 21.51 -11.88 -7.61
N LYS A 167 20.74 -11.25 -6.72
CA LYS A 167 20.00 -11.94 -5.65
C LYS A 167 18.74 -12.66 -6.15
N GLY A 168 18.24 -12.30 -7.32
CA GLY A 168 16.98 -12.82 -7.86
C GLY A 168 15.80 -12.04 -7.34
N PHE A 169 14.70 -12.72 -7.01
CA PHE A 169 13.44 -12.06 -6.69
C PHE A 169 12.70 -12.71 -5.53
N ARG A 170 11.88 -11.90 -4.85
CA ARG A 170 10.98 -12.31 -3.78
C ARG A 170 9.67 -11.56 -3.92
N GLY A 171 8.58 -12.22 -3.59
CA GLY A 171 7.26 -11.62 -3.63
C GLY A 171 6.22 -12.33 -2.79
N PHE A 172 5.01 -11.79 -2.86
CA PHE A 172 3.80 -12.36 -2.29
C PHE A 172 2.79 -12.65 -3.39
N PHE A 173 1.91 -13.61 -3.16
CA PHE A 173 0.77 -13.86 -4.04
C PHE A 173 -0.53 -13.89 -3.24
N ARG A 174 -1.65 -13.62 -3.91
CA ARG A 174 -3.00 -13.75 -3.35
C ARG A 174 -3.95 -14.38 -4.36
N PHE A 175 -4.90 -15.15 -3.87
CA PHE A 175 -6.08 -15.56 -4.62
C PHE A 175 -7.23 -14.60 -4.27
N LEU A 176 -7.68 -13.84 -5.26
CA LEU A 176 -8.66 -12.77 -5.12
C LEU A 176 -10.00 -13.22 -5.69
N ASN A 177 -11.10 -12.93 -4.99
CA ASN A 177 -12.43 -13.22 -5.51
C ASN A 177 -12.75 -12.34 -6.74
N ALA A 178 -12.88 -12.97 -7.91
CA ALA A 178 -13.13 -12.32 -9.19
C ALA A 178 -14.44 -11.52 -9.19
N LYS A 179 -15.44 -11.91 -8.38
CA LYS A 179 -16.73 -11.21 -8.29
C LYS A 179 -16.60 -9.79 -7.75
N GLN A 180 -15.51 -9.47 -7.06
CA GLN A 180 -15.23 -8.11 -6.56
C GLN A 180 -14.92 -7.10 -7.68
N PHE A 181 -14.59 -7.60 -8.88
CA PHE A 181 -14.20 -6.80 -10.05
C PHE A 181 -15.25 -6.81 -11.17
N ILE A 182 -16.49 -7.19 -10.84
CA ILE A 182 -17.62 -7.17 -11.76
C ILE A 182 -18.30 -5.79 -11.70
N SER A 183 -18.55 -5.19 -12.86
CA SER A 183 -19.29 -3.92 -12.95
C SER A 183 -20.77 -4.14 -12.63
N ASP A 184 -21.35 -3.23 -11.86
CA ASP A 184 -22.72 -3.33 -11.33
C ASP A 184 -23.82 -2.97 -12.35
N GLY A 185 -23.44 -2.63 -13.59
CA GLY A 185 -24.36 -2.26 -14.65
C GLY A 185 -24.91 -3.46 -15.42
N VAL A 186 -25.73 -3.18 -16.42
CA VAL A 186 -26.16 -4.15 -17.42
C VAL A 186 -25.22 -4.07 -18.62
N LYS A 187 -24.52 -5.16 -18.94
CA LYS A 187 -23.62 -5.20 -20.10
C LYS A 187 -24.42 -5.08 -21.40
N GLN A 188 -24.01 -4.17 -22.28
CA GLN A 188 -24.64 -4.00 -23.59
C GLN A 188 -24.31 -5.20 -24.50
N SER A 189 -25.36 -5.78 -25.10
CA SER A 189 -25.23 -6.94 -25.99
C SER A 189 -24.38 -6.59 -27.22
N GLY A 190 -23.55 -7.55 -27.66
CA GLY A 190 -22.65 -7.37 -28.81
C GLY A 190 -21.42 -6.48 -28.56
N THR A 191 -21.26 -5.93 -27.35
CA THR A 191 -20.09 -5.11 -27.00
C THR A 191 -19.10 -5.89 -26.13
N MET A 192 -17.81 -5.52 -26.23
CA MET A 192 -16.77 -6.13 -25.39
C MET A 192 -16.92 -5.73 -23.92
N CYS A 193 -17.21 -4.44 -23.68
CA CYS A 193 -17.03 -3.79 -22.38
C CYS A 193 -17.95 -2.58 -22.14
N SER A 194 -19.06 -2.44 -22.87
CA SER A 194 -20.00 -1.33 -22.64
C SER A 194 -21.10 -1.72 -21.65
N TRP A 195 -21.51 -0.78 -20.80
CA TRP A 195 -22.41 -1.00 -19.67
C TRP A 195 -23.41 0.14 -19.50
N ASP A 196 -24.65 -0.22 -19.17
CA ASP A 196 -25.72 0.71 -18.83
C ASP A 196 -26.05 0.62 -17.33
N PHE A 197 -26.13 1.77 -16.67
CA PHE A 197 -26.44 1.90 -15.25
C PHE A 197 -27.73 2.66 -15.10
N SER A 198 -28.61 2.21 -14.20
CA SER A 198 -29.90 2.87 -13.96
C SER A 198 -30.14 3.04 -12.46
N THR A 199 -31.12 3.86 -12.11
CA THR A 199 -31.50 4.09 -10.71
C THR A 199 -32.11 2.88 -9.99
N SER A 200 -32.24 1.71 -10.65
CA SER A 200 -32.54 0.44 -9.96
C SER A 200 -31.47 0.08 -8.94
N LYS A 201 -30.24 0.56 -9.14
CA LYS A 201 -29.14 0.52 -8.18
C LYS A 201 -28.55 1.93 -8.05
N LEU A 202 -28.86 2.61 -6.95
CA LEU A 202 -28.51 4.02 -6.74
C LEU A 202 -27.01 4.28 -6.63
N SER A 203 -26.22 3.28 -6.26
CA SER A 203 -24.77 3.35 -6.18
C SER A 203 -24.15 1.99 -6.45
N GLY A 204 -22.97 1.99 -7.07
CA GLY A 204 -22.25 0.76 -7.38
C GLY A 204 -20.86 1.03 -7.91
N LYS A 205 -20.27 -0.01 -8.49
CA LYS A 205 -18.91 0.00 -9.04
C LYS A 205 -18.91 -0.30 -10.53
N PHE A 206 -17.90 0.22 -11.21
CA PHE A 206 -17.61 -0.14 -12.59
C PHE A 206 -16.11 -0.07 -12.84
N PHE A 207 -15.66 -0.86 -13.80
CA PHE A 207 -14.24 -1.09 -14.05
C PHE A 207 -13.92 -1.03 -15.53
N SER A 208 -12.65 -0.74 -15.85
CA SER A 208 -12.11 -0.95 -17.20
C SER A 208 -12.19 -2.43 -17.58
N PRO A 209 -12.18 -2.76 -18.89
CA PRO A 209 -12.13 -4.15 -19.34
C PRO A 209 -10.94 -4.90 -18.71
N LEU A 210 -11.18 -6.13 -18.24
CA LEU A 210 -10.23 -7.02 -17.59
C LEU A 210 -9.66 -6.55 -16.23
N TYR A 211 -10.08 -5.42 -15.66
CA TYR A 211 -9.59 -4.98 -14.34
C TYR A 211 -9.72 -6.12 -13.28
N PRO A 212 -8.72 -6.35 -12.41
CA PRO A 212 -7.52 -5.55 -12.13
C PRO A 212 -6.34 -5.82 -13.08
N GLN A 213 -6.53 -6.62 -14.13
CA GLN A 213 -5.54 -6.76 -15.20
C GLN A 213 -5.47 -5.51 -16.09
N ASN A 214 -4.36 -5.39 -16.81
CA ASN A 214 -4.19 -4.29 -17.74
C ASN A 214 -5.25 -4.37 -18.86
N TYR A 215 -5.78 -3.21 -19.24
CA TYR A 215 -6.84 -3.15 -20.25
C TYR A 215 -6.35 -3.71 -21.61
N PRO A 216 -7.24 -4.25 -22.47
CA PRO A 216 -6.85 -4.67 -23.81
C PRO A 216 -6.48 -3.51 -24.72
N SER A 217 -5.65 -3.77 -25.73
CA SER A 217 -5.43 -2.85 -26.85
C SER A 217 -6.70 -2.67 -27.67
N HIS A 218 -6.82 -1.52 -28.35
CA HIS A 218 -7.93 -1.19 -29.25
C HIS A 218 -9.32 -1.31 -28.59
N SER A 219 -9.40 -1.03 -27.29
CA SER A 219 -10.64 -1.08 -26.53
C SER A 219 -11.48 0.17 -26.82
N LYS A 220 -12.77 -0.03 -27.01
CA LYS A 220 -13.78 1.05 -27.01
C LYS A 220 -14.93 0.65 -26.10
N CYS A 221 -14.96 1.22 -24.91
CA CYS A 221 -15.93 0.91 -23.87
C CYS A 221 -16.79 2.13 -23.57
N GLN A 222 -18.09 1.91 -23.39
CA GLN A 222 -19.05 2.98 -23.11
C GLN A 222 -19.76 2.68 -21.77
N TYR A 223 -19.84 3.67 -20.89
CA TYR A 223 -20.53 3.54 -19.61
C TYR A 223 -21.58 4.64 -19.55
N THR A 224 -22.85 4.26 -19.62
CA THR A 224 -23.97 5.20 -19.68
C THR A 224 -24.80 5.13 -18.42
N PHE A 225 -24.96 6.26 -17.73
CA PHE A 225 -25.71 6.37 -16.49
C PHE A 225 -27.04 7.06 -16.75
N TYR A 226 -28.13 6.32 -16.54
CA TYR A 226 -29.50 6.78 -16.72
C TYR A 226 -30.15 7.11 -15.37
N GLY A 227 -30.06 8.38 -14.97
CA GLY A 227 -30.79 8.91 -13.83
C GLY A 227 -32.27 9.18 -14.17
N GLN A 228 -33.06 9.49 -13.14
CA GLN A 228 -34.47 9.85 -13.33
C GLN A 228 -34.59 11.22 -14.02
N PRO A 229 -35.45 11.37 -15.05
CA PRO A 229 -35.68 12.65 -15.70
C PRO A 229 -36.08 13.73 -14.67
N ASN A 230 -35.53 14.94 -14.80
CA ASN A 230 -35.80 16.10 -13.94
C ASN A 230 -35.38 16.00 -12.46
N GLU A 231 -34.78 14.88 -12.03
CA GLU A 231 -34.32 14.70 -10.66
C GLU A 231 -32.86 14.22 -10.62
N GLY A 232 -31.99 15.08 -10.09
CA GLY A 232 -30.66 14.65 -9.66
C GLY A 232 -29.48 14.87 -10.61
N THR A 233 -28.34 14.32 -10.20
CA THR A 233 -27.02 14.35 -10.85
C THR A 233 -26.29 13.03 -10.59
N VAL A 234 -25.44 12.60 -11.51
CA VAL A 234 -24.57 11.44 -11.36
C VAL A 234 -23.21 11.89 -10.83
N TYR A 235 -22.74 11.21 -9.80
CA TYR A 235 -21.43 11.40 -9.21
C TYR A 235 -20.57 10.16 -9.42
N ILE A 236 -19.35 10.35 -9.89
CA ILE A 236 -18.36 9.29 -10.14
C ILE A 236 -17.10 9.61 -9.35
N GLN A 237 -16.53 8.59 -8.73
CA GLN A 237 -15.22 8.66 -8.11
C GLN A 237 -14.35 7.52 -8.61
N PHE A 238 -13.29 7.85 -9.34
CA PHE A 238 -12.27 6.90 -9.75
C PHE A 238 -11.33 6.63 -8.58
N GLN A 239 -11.44 5.44 -7.97
CA GLN A 239 -10.62 5.03 -6.84
C GLN A 239 -9.18 4.74 -7.28
N ASN A 240 -9.02 4.16 -8.47
CA ASN A 240 -7.77 3.89 -9.15
C ASN A 240 -7.97 4.22 -10.63
N LEU A 241 -7.08 5.02 -11.21
CA LEU A 241 -7.05 5.30 -12.65
C LEU A 241 -5.59 5.32 -13.09
N GLN A 242 -5.25 4.40 -13.98
CA GLN A 242 -3.95 4.24 -14.61
C GLN A 242 -4.16 3.99 -16.09
N ILE A 243 -4.12 5.06 -16.87
CA ILE A 243 -4.26 5.05 -18.32
C ILE A 243 -2.95 5.58 -18.90
N TYR A 244 -2.44 4.96 -19.96
CA TYR A 244 -1.22 5.44 -20.59
C TYR A 244 -1.47 6.85 -21.16
N ASP A 245 -0.55 7.79 -20.93
CA ASP A 245 -0.71 9.19 -21.34
C ASP A 245 0.29 9.61 -22.40
N GLU A 246 1.19 8.72 -22.85
CA GLU A 246 2.25 9.03 -23.82
C GLU A 246 3.15 10.23 -23.41
N GLY A 247 3.11 10.66 -22.13
CA GLY A 247 3.78 11.87 -21.66
C GLY A 247 3.23 13.18 -22.26
N VAL A 248 1.98 13.20 -22.73
CA VAL A 248 1.37 14.42 -23.30
C VAL A 248 0.94 15.40 -22.22
N ASP A 249 1.01 16.70 -22.53
CA ASP A 249 0.60 17.78 -21.61
C ASP A 249 -0.91 17.81 -21.30
N SER A 250 -1.74 17.16 -22.14
CA SER A 250 -3.20 17.13 -21.98
C SER A 250 -3.79 15.84 -22.50
N CYS A 251 -4.65 15.21 -21.69
CA CYS A 251 -5.33 13.96 -22.02
C CYS A 251 -6.25 14.02 -23.25
N SER A 252 -6.61 15.23 -23.70
CA SER A 252 -7.30 15.42 -24.98
C SER A 252 -6.48 14.94 -26.19
N LYS A 253 -5.14 14.92 -26.06
CA LYS A 253 -4.20 14.52 -27.10
C LYS A 253 -3.72 13.08 -26.97
N SER A 254 -4.00 12.41 -25.85
CA SER A 254 -3.57 11.03 -25.64
C SER A 254 -4.44 10.07 -26.45
N SER A 255 -3.83 9.03 -27.03
CA SER A 255 -4.54 7.98 -27.75
C SER A 255 -5.37 7.12 -26.78
N ASP A 256 -4.80 6.89 -25.59
CA ASP A 256 -5.43 6.21 -24.46
C ASP A 256 -6.10 7.24 -23.55
N ARG A 257 -7.43 7.31 -23.58
CA ARG A 257 -8.15 8.35 -22.84
C ARG A 257 -9.55 7.95 -22.43
N ILE A 258 -10.01 8.60 -21.37
CA ILE A 258 -11.39 8.59 -20.92
C ILE A 258 -12.00 9.96 -21.24
N ALA A 259 -13.08 9.98 -22.00
CA ALA A 259 -13.86 11.19 -22.29
C ALA A 259 -15.19 11.13 -21.52
N ILE A 260 -15.52 12.20 -20.80
CA ILE A 260 -16.69 12.24 -19.92
C ILE A 260 -17.61 13.36 -20.37
N TYR A 261 -18.88 13.03 -20.61
CA TYR A 261 -19.87 13.92 -21.17
C TYR A 261 -21.08 14.05 -20.23
N ASP A 262 -21.58 15.27 -20.09
CA ASP A 262 -22.74 15.63 -19.26
C ASP A 262 -24.05 15.37 -20.00
N GLY A 263 -24.38 14.10 -20.18
CA GLY A 263 -25.58 13.67 -20.88
C GLY A 263 -25.55 12.19 -21.24
N MET A 264 -26.38 11.76 -22.20
CA MET A 264 -26.54 10.33 -22.56
C MET A 264 -25.54 9.80 -23.59
N ASN A 265 -24.80 10.66 -24.30
CA ASN A 265 -23.91 10.25 -25.40
C ASN A 265 -22.82 11.29 -25.68
N SER A 266 -21.90 10.97 -26.60
CA SER A 266 -20.76 11.81 -26.99
C SER A 266 -21.10 13.09 -27.74
N SER A 267 -22.36 13.31 -28.14
CA SER A 267 -22.80 14.59 -28.71
C SER A 267 -23.16 15.64 -27.64
N GLN A 268 -23.18 15.23 -26.37
CA GLN A 268 -23.50 16.10 -25.22
C GLN A 268 -22.26 16.88 -24.76
N PRO A 269 -22.41 17.92 -23.91
CA PRO A 269 -21.28 18.72 -23.45
C PRO A 269 -20.19 17.88 -22.78
N LEU A 270 -18.94 18.02 -23.22
CA LEU A 270 -17.79 17.36 -22.60
C LEU A 270 -17.48 18.03 -21.25
N ILE A 271 -17.36 17.23 -20.19
CA ILE A 271 -16.87 17.66 -18.88
C ILE A 271 -15.34 17.73 -18.89
N LYS A 272 -14.67 16.60 -19.18
CA LYS A 272 -13.19 16.53 -19.24
C LYS A 272 -12.67 15.25 -19.91
N TYR A 273 -11.39 15.28 -20.26
CA TYR A 273 -10.59 14.10 -20.61
C TYR A 273 -9.72 13.67 -19.43
N LEU A 274 -9.57 12.35 -19.22
CA LEU A 274 -8.68 11.76 -18.23
C LEU A 274 -7.73 10.74 -18.87
N CYS A 275 -6.50 10.73 -18.38
CA CYS A 275 -5.39 9.84 -18.74
C CYS A 275 -4.32 9.95 -17.64
N GLY A 276 -3.27 9.14 -17.71
CA GLY A 276 -2.18 9.12 -16.73
C GLY A 276 -2.57 8.36 -15.46
N ILE A 277 -1.87 8.65 -14.36
CA ILE A 277 -2.15 8.07 -13.04
C ILE A 277 -2.90 9.09 -12.18
N ARG A 278 -4.16 8.81 -11.84
CA ARG A 278 -5.05 9.73 -11.10
C ARG A 278 -5.91 8.98 -10.08
N ASN A 279 -5.47 8.90 -8.83
CA ASN A 279 -6.25 8.26 -7.77
C ASN A 279 -7.19 9.27 -7.10
N GLN A 280 -8.43 8.87 -6.81
CA GLN A 280 -9.49 9.71 -6.21
C GLN A 280 -9.97 10.85 -7.11
N GLU A 281 -9.97 10.66 -8.43
CA GLU A 281 -10.50 11.65 -9.37
C GLU A 281 -12.04 11.65 -9.33
N GLU A 282 -12.63 12.83 -9.12
CA GLU A 282 -14.07 13.00 -8.95
C GLU A 282 -14.71 13.69 -10.16
N VAL A 283 -15.96 13.30 -10.45
CA VAL A 283 -16.75 13.85 -11.55
C VAL A 283 -18.19 13.96 -11.09
N LYS A 284 -18.81 15.10 -11.38
CA LYS A 284 -20.23 15.30 -11.15
C LYS A 284 -20.89 15.85 -12.42
N SER A 285 -21.98 15.23 -12.85
CA SER A 285 -22.81 15.75 -13.94
C SER A 285 -23.69 16.91 -13.45
N THR A 286 -24.21 17.72 -14.38
CA THR A 286 -25.26 18.72 -14.08
C THR A 286 -26.65 18.22 -14.49
N THR A 287 -26.68 17.25 -15.41
CA THR A 287 -27.87 16.53 -15.87
C THR A 287 -28.07 15.23 -15.09
N PRO A 288 -29.26 14.59 -15.12
CA PRO A 288 -29.44 13.26 -14.53
C PRO A 288 -28.75 12.14 -15.33
N TYR A 289 -28.06 12.48 -16.43
CA TYR A 289 -27.37 11.53 -17.29
C TYR A 289 -25.86 11.77 -17.23
N LEU A 290 -25.08 10.71 -17.41
CA LEU A 290 -23.64 10.84 -17.60
C LEU A 290 -23.18 9.76 -18.58
N TYR A 291 -22.29 10.13 -19.50
CA TYR A 291 -21.75 9.22 -20.49
C TYR A 291 -20.24 9.26 -20.44
N ILE A 292 -19.62 8.09 -20.28
CA ILE A 292 -18.17 7.93 -20.23
C ILE A 292 -17.75 7.03 -21.39
N GLU A 293 -16.78 7.48 -22.17
CA GLU A 293 -16.16 6.70 -23.23
C GLU A 293 -14.68 6.45 -22.91
N PHE A 294 -14.28 5.19 -22.84
CA PHE A 294 -12.88 4.78 -22.70
C PHE A 294 -12.36 4.24 -24.03
N LEU A 295 -11.23 4.80 -24.49
CA LEU A 295 -10.52 4.41 -25.70
C LEU A 295 -9.09 3.97 -25.33
N SER A 296 -8.63 2.87 -25.93
CA SER A 296 -7.22 2.49 -25.94
C SER A 296 -6.70 2.22 -27.37
N ASP A 297 -5.41 2.41 -27.54
CA ASP A 297 -4.66 2.17 -28.76
C ASP A 297 -3.99 0.79 -28.77
N GLY A 298 -3.01 0.59 -29.66
CA GLY A 298 -2.30 -0.67 -29.82
C GLY A 298 -1.11 -0.89 -28.86
N ARG A 299 -0.72 0.07 -28.02
CA ARG A 299 0.58 0.08 -27.33
C ARG A 299 0.42 0.36 -25.83
N ASN A 300 1.35 -0.16 -25.03
CA ASN A 300 1.58 0.25 -23.63
C ASN A 300 0.34 0.29 -22.71
N GLN A 301 -0.35 -0.83 -22.53
CA GLN A 301 -1.52 -0.87 -21.65
C GLN A 301 -1.14 -0.84 -20.17
N ARG A 302 -1.94 -0.13 -19.36
CA ARG A 302 -1.83 -0.05 -17.90
C ARG A 302 -3.01 -0.73 -17.21
N GLN A 303 -3.05 -0.69 -15.88
CA GLN A 303 -4.08 -1.37 -15.07
C GLN A 303 -5.52 -0.94 -15.38
N GLY A 304 -5.73 0.27 -15.93
CA GLY A 304 -7.06 0.75 -16.27
C GLY A 304 -7.69 1.52 -15.12
N PHE A 305 -8.96 1.27 -14.81
CA PHE A 305 -9.64 2.00 -13.74
C PHE A 305 -10.63 1.17 -12.95
N ALA A 306 -10.78 1.55 -11.68
CA ALA A 306 -11.84 1.14 -10.77
C ALA A 306 -12.55 2.39 -10.27
N ALA A 307 -13.86 2.45 -10.42
CA ALA A 307 -14.65 3.62 -10.08
C ALA A 307 -15.97 3.24 -9.39
N ASN A 308 -16.42 4.14 -8.53
CA ASN A 308 -17.74 4.08 -7.93
C ASN A 308 -18.64 5.12 -8.59
N TYR A 309 -19.94 4.83 -8.68
CA TYR A 309 -20.96 5.77 -9.10
C TYR A 309 -22.04 5.94 -8.03
N THR A 310 -22.71 7.09 -8.05
CA THR A 310 -23.89 7.36 -7.22
C THR A 310 -24.83 8.32 -7.94
N PHE A 311 -26.12 7.99 -8.00
CA PHE A 311 -27.18 8.90 -8.39
C PHE A 311 -27.58 9.77 -7.18
N GLN A 312 -27.49 11.10 -7.32
CA GLN A 312 -27.77 12.09 -6.27
C GLN A 312 -29.02 12.89 -6.63
N HIS A 313 -29.95 13.18 -5.71
CA HIS A 313 -31.12 14.04 -5.99
C HIS A 313 -30.83 15.52 -5.74
N LYS A 314 -31.50 16.43 -6.48
CA LYS A 314 -31.41 17.90 -6.28
C LYS A 314 -32.36 18.30 -5.14
N SER A 315 -31.83 18.55 -3.95
CA SER A 315 -32.61 19.12 -2.84
C SER A 315 -32.87 20.60 -3.08
N HIS A 316 -34.11 20.99 -3.38
CA HIS A 316 -34.56 22.38 -3.27
C HIS A 316 -34.86 22.69 -1.80
N SER A 317 -34.08 23.56 -1.18
CA SER A 317 -34.25 23.98 0.22
C SER A 317 -35.45 24.92 0.40
N ASN A 318 -36.36 24.60 1.32
CA ASN A 318 -36.98 25.50 2.34
C ASN A 318 -38.32 24.91 2.89
N SER A 319 -38.26 24.08 3.92
CA SER A 319 -39.16 24.11 5.10
C SER A 319 -38.83 22.97 6.09
N PRO A 320 -38.91 23.19 7.41
CA PRO A 320 -38.51 22.21 8.41
C PRO A 320 -39.62 21.17 8.62
N SER A 321 -39.44 19.97 8.09
CA SER A 321 -40.27 18.82 8.47
C SER A 321 -39.50 17.51 8.30
N TYR A 322 -39.02 17.01 9.43
CA TYR A 322 -38.91 15.60 9.83
C TYR A 322 -39.14 14.53 8.73
N SER A 323 -38.07 14.21 8.01
CA SER A 323 -37.82 12.87 7.47
C SER A 323 -36.36 12.51 7.80
N ASN A 324 -36.16 11.34 8.41
CA ASN A 324 -34.98 10.99 9.20
C ASN A 324 -33.72 10.77 8.31
N PRO A 325 -32.65 11.59 8.45
CA PRO A 325 -31.38 11.43 7.74
C PRO A 325 -30.47 10.47 8.51
N ALA A 326 -30.36 9.24 8.04
CA ALA A 326 -29.51 8.18 8.61
C ALA A 326 -28.70 7.57 7.46
N PHE A 327 -27.36 7.54 7.37
CA PHE A 327 -26.25 7.81 8.28
C PHE A 327 -24.98 8.12 7.43
N ASN A 328 -24.84 9.29 6.80
CA ASN A 328 -23.54 9.66 6.21
C ASN A 328 -22.70 10.40 7.26
N CYS A 329 -21.71 9.70 7.79
CA CYS A 329 -20.77 10.19 8.80
C CYS A 329 -19.39 10.54 8.24
N ASN A 330 -19.19 10.47 6.93
CA ASN A 330 -17.91 10.77 6.33
C ASN A 330 -17.57 12.26 6.52
N GLN A 331 -16.34 12.57 6.92
CA GLN A 331 -15.88 13.95 7.11
C GLN A 331 -14.54 14.20 6.42
N TYR A 332 -14.40 15.39 5.85
CA TYR A 332 -13.14 15.92 5.34
C TYR A 332 -12.73 17.11 6.20
N ILE A 333 -11.55 17.03 6.80
CA ILE A 333 -11.12 17.92 7.88
C ILE A 333 -9.83 18.61 7.45
N GLU A 334 -9.92 19.92 7.26
CA GLU A 334 -8.80 20.77 6.90
C GLU A 334 -8.19 21.47 8.12
N SER A 335 -6.90 21.77 8.02
CA SER A 335 -6.12 22.48 9.05
C SER A 335 -6.55 23.94 9.36
N LYS A 336 -7.67 24.41 8.77
CA LYS A 336 -8.35 25.63 9.25
C LYS A 336 -8.78 25.46 10.71
N THR A 337 -9.20 24.25 11.08
CA THR A 337 -9.50 23.88 12.45
C THR A 337 -8.34 23.05 13.00
N LYS A 338 -7.49 23.65 13.84
CA LYS A 338 -6.24 23.03 14.30
C LYS A 338 -6.45 21.84 15.23
N HIS A 339 -7.59 21.73 15.89
CA HIS A 339 -7.92 20.62 16.77
C HIS A 339 -9.43 20.40 16.87
N GLY A 340 -9.84 19.19 17.21
CA GLY A 340 -11.25 18.89 17.45
C GLY A 340 -11.45 17.49 18.03
N ILE A 341 -12.72 17.12 18.21
CA ILE A 341 -13.13 15.82 18.73
C ILE A 341 -14.05 15.18 17.71
N ILE A 342 -13.83 13.90 17.42
CA ILE A 342 -14.70 13.06 16.61
C ILE A 342 -15.24 11.95 17.49
N MET A 343 -16.54 11.71 17.37
CA MET A 343 -17.25 10.66 18.09
C MET A 343 -18.01 9.80 17.09
N SER A 344 -18.18 8.52 17.41
CA SER A 344 -19.08 7.64 16.67
C SER A 344 -20.51 8.20 16.68
N GLN A 345 -21.31 7.84 15.69
CA GLN A 345 -22.69 8.30 15.64
C GLN A 345 -23.46 7.78 16.84
N ASN A 346 -24.42 8.59 17.29
CA ASN A 346 -25.24 8.39 18.49
C ASN A 346 -24.48 8.42 19.81
N HIS A 347 -23.15 8.58 19.84
CA HIS A 347 -22.39 8.62 21.08
C HIS A 347 -22.98 9.67 22.06
N PRO A 348 -23.21 9.33 23.34
CA PRO A 348 -22.75 8.13 24.05
C PRO A 348 -23.67 6.89 23.96
N ALA A 349 -24.76 6.94 23.20
CA ALA A 349 -25.59 5.77 22.90
C ALA A 349 -24.88 4.82 21.91
N SER A 350 -25.46 3.63 21.70
CA SER A 350 -24.85 2.63 20.82
C SER A 350 -24.75 3.11 19.38
N TYR A 351 -23.60 2.84 18.79
CA TYR A 351 -23.36 3.17 17.39
C TYR A 351 -24.21 2.27 16.47
N PRO A 352 -24.46 2.67 15.20
CA PRO A 352 -25.27 1.88 14.29
C PRO A 352 -24.49 0.72 13.66
N ALA A 353 -25.19 -0.38 13.37
CA ALA A 353 -24.69 -1.49 12.56
C ALA A 353 -24.50 -1.08 11.08
N SER A 354 -23.77 -1.89 10.32
CA SER A 354 -23.53 -1.73 8.88
C SER A 354 -23.06 -0.33 8.49
N THR A 355 -22.27 0.28 9.34
CA THR A 355 -21.83 1.66 9.21
C THR A 355 -20.37 1.70 8.80
N ARG A 356 -20.06 2.57 7.83
CA ARG A 356 -18.69 2.88 7.44
C ARG A 356 -18.48 4.38 7.45
N CYS A 357 -17.67 4.87 8.38
CA CYS A 357 -17.32 6.29 8.50
C CYS A 357 -15.88 6.53 8.14
N THR A 358 -15.65 7.43 7.20
CA THR A 358 -14.33 7.82 6.73
C THR A 358 -14.05 9.26 7.12
N TYR A 359 -12.97 9.47 7.89
CA TYR A 359 -12.48 10.78 8.30
C TYR A 359 -11.14 11.02 7.62
N ILE A 360 -11.07 12.02 6.72
CA ILE A 360 -9.84 12.37 6.00
C ILE A 360 -9.33 13.69 6.55
N PHE A 361 -8.09 13.70 7.01
CA PHE A 361 -7.42 14.90 7.52
C PHE A 361 -6.42 15.40 6.50
N ASN A 362 -6.47 16.69 6.18
CA ASN A 362 -5.54 17.33 5.26
C ASN A 362 -4.95 18.60 5.89
N GLY A 363 -3.63 18.57 6.08
CA GLY A 363 -2.83 19.63 6.69
C GLY A 363 -2.02 20.45 5.69
N THR A 364 -1.35 21.47 6.19
CA THR A 364 -0.33 22.22 5.44
C THR A 364 1.01 21.49 5.45
N ALA A 365 1.93 21.81 4.53
CA ALA A 365 3.18 21.07 4.28
C ALA A 365 4.01 20.73 5.54
N GLU A 366 3.99 21.60 6.54
CA GLU A 366 4.80 21.48 7.77
C GLU A 366 4.08 20.72 8.90
N GLU A 367 2.79 20.44 8.73
CA GLU A 367 1.98 19.84 9.80
C GLU A 367 1.98 18.32 9.75
N ARG A 368 1.78 17.74 10.93
CA ARG A 368 1.42 16.34 11.14
C ARG A 368 0.09 16.26 11.88
N ILE A 369 -0.67 15.22 11.58
CA ILE A 369 -1.95 14.94 12.20
C ILE A 369 -1.70 13.96 13.33
N GLN A 370 -2.06 14.34 14.54
CA GLN A 370 -2.03 13.49 15.71
C GLN A 370 -3.44 13.11 16.12
N ILE A 371 -3.67 11.83 16.39
CA ILE A 371 -4.94 11.31 16.89
C ILE A 371 -4.74 10.64 18.25
N LYS A 372 -5.59 11.00 19.22
CA LYS A 372 -5.58 10.43 20.57
C LYS A 372 -7.00 10.00 20.95
N PHE A 373 -7.19 8.69 21.08
CA PHE A 373 -8.45 8.13 21.55
C PHE A 373 -8.68 8.47 23.02
N THR A 374 -9.90 8.88 23.35
CA THR A 374 -10.38 9.16 24.72
C THR A 374 -11.44 8.16 25.16
N ARG A 375 -12.12 7.51 24.20
CA ARG A 375 -13.08 6.43 24.41
C ARG A 375 -12.94 5.36 23.33
N MET A 376 -13.01 4.09 23.75
CA MET A 376 -13.11 2.92 22.88
C MET A 376 -14.04 1.91 23.54
N ASP A 377 -15.09 1.53 22.83
CA ASP A 377 -16.06 0.52 23.19
C ASP A 377 -16.73 0.02 21.91
N LEU A 378 -16.00 -0.78 21.15
CA LEU A 378 -16.47 -1.45 19.95
C LEU A 378 -16.82 -2.91 20.27
N PHE A 379 -17.76 -3.45 19.50
CA PHE A 379 -18.15 -4.84 19.59
C PHE A 379 -16.95 -5.75 19.25
N PHE A 380 -16.72 -6.74 20.10
CA PHE A 380 -15.67 -7.73 19.96
C PHE A 380 -16.11 -9.01 20.67
N ASP A 381 -16.14 -10.14 19.96
CA ASP A 381 -16.48 -11.45 20.51
C ASP A 381 -15.34 -12.49 20.46
N GLY A 382 -14.18 -12.11 19.92
CA GLY A 382 -13.01 -12.98 19.78
C GLY A 382 -12.26 -13.32 21.08
N GLY A 383 -12.70 -12.83 22.25
CA GLY A 383 -12.02 -13.05 23.53
C GLY A 383 -12.20 -11.91 24.53
N ASN A 384 -11.12 -11.50 25.21
CA ASN A 384 -11.14 -10.37 26.15
C ASN A 384 -11.19 -9.02 25.41
N PRO A 385 -12.28 -8.23 25.52
CA PRO A 385 -12.41 -6.97 24.81
C PRO A 385 -11.45 -5.88 25.29
N ASN A 386 -10.86 -5.99 26.47
CA ASN A 386 -9.86 -5.04 26.95
C ASN A 386 -8.46 -5.31 26.37
N GLU A 387 -8.25 -6.49 25.78
CA GLU A 387 -6.99 -6.93 25.18
C GLU A 387 -7.25 -7.77 23.92
N PRO A 388 -7.84 -7.19 22.87
CA PRO A 388 -8.10 -7.90 21.62
C PRO A 388 -6.77 -8.25 20.94
N TYR A 389 -6.64 -9.49 20.46
CA TYR A 389 -5.45 -9.97 19.75
C TYR A 389 -5.59 -9.92 18.23
N ASP A 390 -6.83 -9.98 17.73
CA ASP A 390 -7.18 -9.95 16.32
C ASP A 390 -8.52 -9.23 16.17
N CYS A 391 -8.62 -8.35 15.18
CA CYS A 391 -9.81 -7.56 14.91
C CYS A 391 -10.46 -7.94 13.58
N ASP A 392 -9.99 -8.99 12.91
CA ASP A 392 -10.56 -9.42 11.64
C ASP A 392 -12.02 -9.89 11.79
N GLY A 393 -12.89 -9.33 10.95
CA GLY A 393 -14.33 -9.56 10.99
C GLY A 393 -15.08 -8.86 12.14
N GLN A 394 -14.38 -8.06 12.95
CA GLN A 394 -14.94 -7.33 14.10
C GLN A 394 -15.22 -5.86 13.79
N ASP A 395 -16.02 -5.21 14.64
CA ASP A 395 -16.24 -3.77 14.58
C ASP A 395 -14.98 -3.03 14.99
N SER A 396 -14.59 -2.05 14.19
CA SER A 396 -13.17 -1.69 14.20
C SER A 396 -12.85 -0.35 13.57
N ILE A 397 -11.66 0.15 13.89
CA ILE A 397 -11.12 1.41 13.38
C ILE A 397 -9.77 1.14 12.74
N LYS A 398 -9.67 1.48 11.46
CA LYS A 398 -8.45 1.43 10.63
C LYS A 398 -7.88 2.81 10.47
N ILE A 399 -6.57 2.96 10.63
CA ILE A 399 -5.85 4.21 10.46
C ILE A 399 -4.91 4.06 9.29
N TYR A 400 -4.91 5.03 8.38
CA TYR A 400 -4.10 5.03 7.18
C TYR A 400 -3.22 6.27 7.12
N ILE A 401 -1.99 6.06 6.68
CA ILE A 401 -1.01 7.09 6.32
C ILE A 401 -0.62 6.95 4.85
N LYS A 402 0.20 7.86 4.34
CA LYS A 402 0.73 7.79 2.97
C LYS A 402 2.23 7.56 2.97
N ILE A 403 2.66 6.48 2.35
CA ILE A 403 4.08 6.16 2.11
C ILE A 403 4.27 6.11 0.60
N ASP A 404 5.17 6.93 0.06
CA ASP A 404 5.43 7.02 -1.40
C ASP A 404 4.14 7.24 -2.23
N ASN A 405 3.25 8.11 -1.72
CA ASN A 405 1.91 8.39 -2.25
C ASN A 405 0.88 7.23 -2.23
N ASP A 406 1.26 6.05 -1.76
CA ASP A 406 0.32 4.96 -1.49
C ASP A 406 -0.28 5.10 -0.09
N GLU A 407 -1.58 4.86 0.04
CA GLU A 407 -2.19 4.66 1.36
C GLU A 407 -1.70 3.33 1.95
N LYS A 408 -1.13 3.40 3.15
CA LYS A 408 -0.73 2.24 3.94
C LYS A 408 -1.52 2.25 5.24
N GLU A 409 -2.01 1.08 5.64
CA GLU A 409 -2.58 0.92 6.96
C GLU A 409 -1.45 1.08 7.99
N LEU A 410 -1.68 2.00 8.92
CA LEU A 410 -0.81 2.26 10.06
C LEU A 410 -1.18 1.33 11.21
N ASP A 411 -2.47 1.21 11.51
CA ASP A 411 -2.97 0.37 12.60
C ASP A 411 -4.44 0.00 12.38
N TYR A 412 -4.88 -1.04 13.08
CA TYR A 412 -6.24 -1.56 13.09
C TYR A 412 -6.63 -2.00 14.51
N THR A 413 -7.71 -1.43 15.06
CA THR A 413 -8.09 -1.65 16.46
C THR A 413 -9.59 -1.91 16.64
N CYS A 414 -9.94 -2.69 17.65
CA CYS A 414 -11.31 -3.09 18.01
C CYS A 414 -11.46 -3.20 19.54
N GLY A 415 -12.65 -3.57 20.02
CA GLY A 415 -12.90 -3.77 21.45
C GLY A 415 -12.85 -2.49 22.29
N LYS A 416 -12.37 -2.61 23.53
CA LYS A 416 -12.36 -1.57 24.57
C LYS A 416 -10.97 -1.01 24.88
N LYS A 417 -9.92 -1.61 24.32
CA LYS A 417 -8.55 -1.14 24.54
C LYS A 417 -8.38 0.21 23.86
N ILE A 418 -8.04 1.24 24.63
CA ILE A 418 -7.66 2.53 24.07
C ILE A 418 -6.25 2.38 23.48
N PRO A 419 -6.07 2.53 22.15
CA PRO A 419 -4.75 2.44 21.55
C PRO A 419 -3.88 3.64 21.97
N LYS A 420 -2.57 3.51 21.72
CA LYS A 420 -1.66 4.65 21.85
C LYS A 420 -2.00 5.72 20.80
N MET A 421 -1.55 6.93 21.04
CA MET A 421 -1.71 8.03 20.09
C MET A 421 -0.94 7.78 18.78
N PHE A 422 -1.54 8.20 17.68
CA PHE A 422 -1.01 8.04 16.33
C PHE A 422 -0.55 9.39 15.78
N MET A 423 0.46 9.38 14.92
CA MET A 423 0.89 10.56 14.19
C MET A 423 1.17 10.22 12.73
N SER A 424 0.73 11.09 11.83
CA SER A 424 1.04 10.94 10.41
C SER A 424 2.52 11.23 10.12
N ASN A 425 3.03 10.68 9.03
CA ASN A 425 4.37 10.97 8.52
C ASN A 425 4.40 12.17 7.55
N ILE A 426 3.25 12.56 7.02
CA ILE A 426 3.02 13.72 6.14
C ILE A 426 1.74 14.47 6.57
N PRO A 427 1.38 15.60 5.95
CA PRO A 427 0.15 16.36 6.26
C PRO A 427 -1.14 15.68 5.81
N TRP A 428 -1.22 14.35 5.86
CA TRP A 428 -2.39 13.59 5.47
C TRP A 428 -2.55 12.35 6.36
N MET A 429 -3.78 12.08 6.78
CA MET A 429 -4.15 10.87 7.53
C MET A 429 -5.60 10.53 7.23
N LYS A 430 -5.95 9.24 7.25
CA LYS A 430 -7.33 8.79 7.11
C LYS A 430 -7.68 7.80 8.21
N VAL A 431 -8.85 7.97 8.81
CA VAL A 431 -9.41 7.04 9.80
C VAL A 431 -10.71 6.47 9.25
N VAL A 432 -10.87 5.15 9.32
CA VAL A 432 -12.06 4.45 8.84
C VAL A 432 -12.63 3.64 9.99
N PHE A 433 -13.86 3.94 10.40
CA PHE A 433 -14.64 3.10 11.29
C PHE A 433 -15.56 2.19 10.47
N GLU A 434 -15.58 0.89 10.77
CA GLU A 434 -16.42 -0.12 10.13
C GLU A 434 -17.17 -0.91 11.21
N SER A 435 -18.50 -1.00 11.10
CA SER A 435 -19.34 -1.90 11.90
C SER A 435 -20.02 -2.96 11.05
N GLY A 436 -20.09 -4.18 11.57
CA GLY A 436 -20.74 -5.32 10.95
C GLY A 436 -22.27 -5.22 10.97
N SER A 437 -22.95 -6.23 10.45
CA SER A 437 -24.43 -6.25 10.34
C SER A 437 -25.17 -6.49 11.66
N ARG A 438 -24.46 -6.61 12.78
CA ARG A 438 -25.06 -6.93 14.07
C ARG A 438 -25.76 -5.70 14.66
N THR A 439 -27.08 -5.75 14.75
CA THR A 439 -27.90 -4.66 15.30
C THR A 439 -28.12 -4.75 16.81
N GLN A 440 -27.81 -5.90 17.41
CA GLN A 440 -27.98 -6.17 18.84
C GLN A 440 -26.64 -6.08 19.58
N HIS A 441 -26.18 -4.85 19.84
CA HIS A 441 -25.10 -4.57 20.77
C HIS A 441 -25.40 -3.31 21.58
N SER A 442 -24.81 -3.20 22.76
CA SER A 442 -24.92 -2.02 23.65
C SER A 442 -23.65 -1.17 23.66
N ASN A 443 -22.66 -1.51 22.82
CA ASN A 443 -21.38 -0.84 22.71
C ASN A 443 -21.55 0.63 22.24
N THR A 444 -20.92 1.55 22.96
CA THR A 444 -21.09 3.01 22.85
C THR A 444 -20.19 3.69 21.81
N GLY A 445 -19.27 2.94 21.21
CA GLY A 445 -18.47 3.37 20.07
C GLY A 445 -17.14 3.98 20.47
N PHE A 446 -16.76 5.10 19.86
CA PHE A 446 -15.45 5.70 20.07
C PHE A 446 -15.53 7.22 20.17
N ALA A 447 -14.50 7.79 20.79
CA ALA A 447 -14.21 9.22 20.72
C ALA A 447 -12.70 9.42 20.63
N PHE A 448 -12.25 10.31 19.75
CA PHE A 448 -10.85 10.70 19.65
C PHE A 448 -10.69 12.21 19.43
N GLU A 449 -9.61 12.74 19.99
CA GLU A 449 -9.12 14.08 19.73
C GLU A 449 -8.16 14.06 18.53
N TYR A 450 -8.29 15.01 17.61
CA TYR A 450 -7.31 15.25 16.55
C TYR A 450 -6.62 16.60 16.72
N LYS A 451 -5.35 16.69 16.30
CA LYS A 451 -4.56 17.93 16.28
C LYS A 451 -3.70 18.01 15.03
N PHE A 452 -3.65 19.19 14.40
CA PHE A 452 -2.65 19.55 13.40
C PHE A 452 -1.48 20.23 14.11
N LEU A 453 -0.30 19.60 14.07
CA LEU A 453 0.87 19.98 14.84
C LEU A 453 2.07 20.19 13.93
N THR A 454 2.78 21.30 14.08
CA THR A 454 4.09 21.50 13.46
C THR A 454 5.22 21.01 14.37
N ASN A 455 4.98 20.88 15.67
CA ASN A 455 5.98 20.51 16.68
C ASN A 455 6.09 19.00 16.92
N TYR A 456 5.46 18.15 16.11
CA TYR A 456 5.54 16.69 16.24
C TYR A 456 5.14 16.15 17.64
N GLY A 457 4.37 16.92 18.41
CA GLY A 457 4.00 16.59 19.79
C GLY A 457 5.10 16.85 20.84
N ILE A 458 6.25 17.41 20.44
CA ILE A 458 7.36 17.76 21.32
C ILE A 458 7.11 19.15 21.91
N THR A 459 7.11 19.24 23.24
CA THR A 459 6.75 20.45 24.01
C THR A 459 7.93 21.10 24.72
N THR A 460 9.14 20.53 24.59
CA THR A 460 10.36 21.05 25.19
C THR A 460 11.32 21.58 24.12
N GLY A 461 12.19 22.51 24.50
CA GLY A 461 13.09 23.19 23.57
C GLY A 461 12.37 24.25 22.73
N GLU A 462 13.17 25.07 22.05
CA GLU A 462 12.72 26.08 21.10
C GLU A 462 12.66 25.44 19.70
N GLN A 463 11.48 25.40 19.06
CA GLN A 463 11.35 24.85 17.71
C GLN A 463 11.92 25.82 16.65
N ASP A 464 12.74 25.30 15.74
CA ASP A 464 13.26 26.04 14.59
C ASP A 464 12.18 26.12 13.49
N ASN A 465 11.57 27.29 13.33
CA ASN A 465 10.49 27.52 12.35
C ASN A 465 10.92 27.36 10.88
N ARG A 466 12.22 27.20 10.58
CA ARG A 466 12.70 27.00 9.19
C ARG A 466 12.84 25.54 8.80
N LYS A 467 12.73 24.60 9.76
CA LYS A 467 12.86 23.17 9.52
C LYS A 467 11.72 22.41 10.16
N VAL A 468 11.17 21.45 9.41
CA VAL A 468 9.95 20.73 9.77
C VAL A 468 10.05 20.04 11.13
N CYS A 469 11.21 19.48 11.54
CA CYS A 469 11.41 18.93 12.88
C CYS A 469 12.81 19.20 13.46
N LYS A 470 12.98 20.34 14.13
CA LYS A 470 14.23 20.67 14.83
C LYS A 470 13.96 21.47 16.09
N PHE A 471 14.60 21.07 17.19
CA PHE A 471 14.44 21.66 18.53
C PHE A 471 15.79 22.07 19.10
N ILE A 472 15.82 23.25 19.71
CA ILE A 472 17.01 23.90 20.22
C ILE A 472 16.91 24.03 21.74
N TYR A 473 17.94 23.59 22.44
CA TYR A 473 18.07 23.64 23.90
C TYR A 473 19.31 24.46 24.23
N LYS A 474 19.15 25.50 25.05
CA LYS A 474 20.24 26.41 25.43
C LYS A 474 20.42 26.39 26.94
N SER A 475 21.66 26.26 27.38
CA SER A 475 22.05 26.22 28.80
C SER A 475 21.56 27.46 29.58
N ASP A 476 21.42 28.59 28.89
CA ASP A 476 20.98 29.88 29.45
C ASP A 476 19.50 29.96 29.77
N VAL A 477 18.72 29.15 29.07
CA VAL A 477 17.28 29.06 29.27
C VAL A 477 17.00 28.02 30.34
N LYS A 478 17.65 26.84 30.23
CA LYS A 478 17.45 25.74 31.17
C LYS A 478 18.66 24.79 31.20
N LYS A 479 19.27 24.64 32.38
CA LYS A 479 20.45 23.78 32.61
C LYS A 479 20.20 22.29 32.47
N SER A 480 18.99 21.82 32.75
CA SER A 480 18.64 20.40 32.60
C SER A 480 17.15 20.22 32.29
N GLY A 481 16.82 19.08 31.70
CA GLY A 481 15.44 18.79 31.30
C GLY A 481 15.31 17.44 30.63
N TYR A 482 14.25 17.30 29.84
CA TYR A 482 14.00 16.10 29.06
C TYR A 482 13.57 16.45 27.63
N PHE A 483 13.77 15.50 26.74
CA PHE A 483 13.29 15.52 25.36
C PHE A 483 12.85 14.11 24.97
N VAL A 484 11.96 14.04 24.00
CA VAL A 484 11.31 12.80 23.59
C VAL A 484 11.32 12.68 22.09
N SER A 485 11.23 11.46 21.58
CA SER A 485 10.95 11.23 20.16
C SER A 485 9.60 11.83 19.76
N PRO A 486 9.38 12.09 18.46
CA PRO A 486 8.08 12.53 17.95
C PRO A 486 6.94 11.63 18.41
N ASN A 487 5.78 12.23 18.69
CA ASN A 487 4.55 11.55 19.12
C ASN A 487 4.63 10.73 20.43
N TYR A 488 5.73 10.77 21.18
CA TYR A 488 5.84 10.03 22.45
C TYR A 488 4.74 10.44 23.45
N PRO A 489 4.11 9.50 24.22
CA PRO A 489 4.43 8.07 24.36
C PRO A 489 3.78 7.14 23.31
N GLY A 490 3.20 7.72 22.26
CA GLY A 490 2.78 7.00 21.06
C GLY A 490 3.95 6.55 20.20
N PHE A 491 3.62 5.80 19.13
CA PHE A 491 4.63 5.38 18.16
C PHE A 491 5.14 6.57 17.37
N TYR A 492 6.45 6.64 17.13
CA TYR A 492 6.99 7.70 16.28
C TYR A 492 6.53 7.50 14.82
N PRO A 493 6.38 8.58 14.04
CA PRO A 493 5.97 8.49 12.64
C PRO A 493 7.11 7.95 11.75
N LYS A 494 6.72 7.19 10.72
CA LYS A 494 7.61 6.70 9.63
C LYS A 494 8.21 7.86 8.82
N ASN A 495 9.28 7.58 8.07
CA ASN A 495 9.94 8.54 7.16
C ASN A 495 10.20 9.93 7.80
N THR A 496 10.59 9.95 9.06
CA THR A 496 10.74 11.19 9.85
C THR A 496 12.18 11.37 10.28
N GLU A 497 12.70 12.58 10.12
CA GLU A 497 14.00 13.00 10.64
C GLU A 497 13.81 14.19 11.58
N CYS A 498 14.24 14.05 12.83
CA CYS A 498 14.13 15.08 13.86
C CYS A 498 15.47 15.35 14.51
N GLN A 499 15.80 16.63 14.68
CA GLN A 499 17.07 17.09 15.24
C GLN A 499 16.86 17.80 16.58
N TYR A 500 17.62 17.41 17.60
CA TYR A 500 17.69 18.06 18.91
C TYR A 500 19.09 18.63 19.08
N THR A 501 19.21 19.95 19.23
CA THR A 501 20.50 20.65 19.26
C THR A 501 20.67 21.35 20.60
N PHE A 502 21.80 21.09 21.26
CA PHE A 502 22.11 21.57 22.60
C PHE A 502 23.30 22.54 22.52
N PHE A 503 23.15 23.71 23.12
CA PHE A 503 24.16 24.77 23.18
C PHE A 503 24.47 25.12 24.65
N GLY A 504 25.65 24.71 25.11
CA GLY A 504 26.28 25.08 26.38
C GLY A 504 26.96 26.45 26.32
N ARG A 505 27.40 26.96 27.48
CA ARG A 505 28.29 28.12 27.59
C ARG A 505 29.62 27.73 28.23
N ASN A 506 30.67 28.53 28.04
CA ASN A 506 31.89 28.50 28.88
C ASN A 506 32.45 27.10 29.17
N SER A 507 32.83 26.33 28.14
CA SER A 507 33.38 24.97 28.30
C SER A 507 32.45 23.95 28.96
N GLU A 508 31.16 24.26 29.13
CA GLU A 508 30.17 23.27 29.52
C GLU A 508 30.10 22.15 28.49
N VAL A 509 29.85 20.94 28.96
CA VAL A 509 29.50 19.80 28.12
C VAL A 509 28.04 19.39 28.38
N VAL A 510 27.47 18.68 27.43
CA VAL A 510 26.10 18.19 27.44
C VAL A 510 26.11 16.70 27.76
N ARG A 511 25.38 16.28 28.79
CA ARG A 511 25.13 14.86 29.07
C ARG A 511 23.71 14.49 28.73
N ILE A 512 23.54 13.40 27.99
CA ILE A 512 22.25 12.83 27.59
C ILE A 512 22.12 11.43 28.17
N GLN A 513 20.99 11.15 28.82
CA GLN A 513 20.70 9.83 29.36
C GLN A 513 19.30 9.37 28.96
N PHE A 514 19.20 8.21 28.30
CA PHE A 514 17.91 7.60 28.00
C PHE A 514 17.27 7.00 29.26
N LYS A 515 16.00 7.32 29.48
CA LYS A 515 15.15 6.66 30.48
C LYS A 515 14.37 5.52 29.87
N GLU A 516 13.91 5.70 28.63
CA GLU A 516 13.26 4.69 27.80
C GLU A 516 13.79 4.76 26.38
N PHE A 517 13.92 3.62 25.72
CA PHE A 517 14.41 3.52 24.34
C PHE A 517 13.87 2.27 23.64
N GLU A 518 13.13 2.48 22.56
CA GLU A 518 12.57 1.45 21.69
C GLU A 518 12.46 2.03 20.27
N VAL A 519 13.52 1.84 19.49
CA VAL A 519 13.62 2.29 18.09
C VAL A 519 13.80 1.06 17.20
N ASP A 520 13.15 0.98 16.05
CA ASP A 520 13.23 -0.19 15.18
C ASP A 520 14.68 -0.47 14.74
N GLY A 521 15.08 -1.74 14.81
CA GLY A 521 16.42 -2.18 14.45
C GLY A 521 17.01 -3.22 15.41
N ILE A 522 18.11 -3.83 14.97
CA ILE A 522 18.78 -4.90 15.73
C ILE A 522 20.17 -4.41 16.15
N THR A 523 20.35 -4.19 17.45
CA THR A 523 21.67 -3.89 18.03
C THR A 523 22.64 -5.05 17.74
N PRO A 524 23.91 -4.77 17.34
CA PRO A 524 24.57 -3.47 17.29
C PRO A 524 24.56 -2.79 15.90
N ARG A 525 23.83 -3.33 14.92
CA ARG A 525 23.84 -2.86 13.53
C ARG A 525 22.76 -1.79 13.32
N CYS A 526 23.13 -0.56 13.65
CA CYS A 526 22.25 0.61 13.59
C CYS A 526 22.65 1.59 12.47
N GLU A 527 23.17 1.08 11.35
CA GLU A 527 23.60 1.93 10.23
C GLU A 527 22.50 2.08 9.17
N PRO A 528 22.44 3.21 8.44
CA PRO A 528 21.42 3.43 7.41
C PRO A 528 21.34 2.34 6.34
N LYS A 529 22.48 1.71 6.00
CA LYS A 529 22.57 0.60 5.04
C LYS A 529 21.82 -0.65 5.51
N ASP A 530 21.58 -0.78 6.81
CA ASP A 530 20.90 -1.92 7.42
C ASP A 530 19.36 -1.78 7.36
N ARG A 531 18.85 -0.67 6.78
CA ARG A 531 17.41 -0.36 6.65
C ARG A 531 16.67 -0.35 8.01
N VAL A 532 17.34 0.21 9.02
CA VAL A 532 16.84 0.34 10.39
C VAL A 532 16.64 1.79 10.76
N ASP A 533 15.84 2.03 11.79
CA ASP A 533 15.72 3.33 12.42
C ASP A 533 16.89 3.54 13.39
N PHE A 534 17.29 4.79 13.62
CA PHE A 534 18.40 5.04 14.52
C PHE A 534 18.35 6.42 15.16
N VAL A 535 19.08 6.51 16.27
CA VAL A 535 19.48 7.76 16.91
C VAL A 535 20.98 7.91 16.77
N ASP A 536 21.42 9.04 16.19
CA ASP A 536 22.83 9.42 16.08
C ASP A 536 23.17 10.64 16.94
N PHE A 537 24.47 10.84 17.17
CA PHE A 537 25.01 11.94 17.95
C PHE A 537 26.14 12.62 17.17
N SER A 538 26.30 13.94 17.33
CA SER A 538 27.38 14.68 16.70
C SER A 538 27.82 15.88 17.53
N ASN A 539 29.13 16.06 17.64
CA ASN A 539 29.77 17.24 18.22
C ASN A 539 29.97 18.39 17.20
N PHE A 540 29.45 18.27 15.97
CA PHE A 540 29.67 19.26 14.90
C PHE A 540 28.40 20.00 14.47
N ASP A 541 28.44 21.34 14.52
CA ASP A 541 27.33 22.25 14.17
C ASP A 541 27.09 22.41 12.65
N GLY A 542 27.90 21.77 11.80
CA GLY A 542 27.81 21.85 10.33
C GLY A 542 26.96 20.78 9.64
N GLY A 543 26.13 20.03 10.37
CA GLY A 543 25.41 18.87 9.80
C GLY A 543 26.29 17.64 9.52
N ALA A 544 27.60 17.73 9.77
CA ALA A 544 28.52 16.61 9.66
C ALA A 544 28.16 15.50 10.67
N GLN A 545 28.34 14.24 10.24
CA GLN A 545 28.25 13.08 11.12
C GLN A 545 29.55 12.91 11.90
N ASP A 546 29.46 12.69 13.20
CA ASP A 546 30.60 12.32 14.02
C ASP A 546 30.76 10.80 14.03
N LYS A 547 31.70 10.28 13.22
CA LYS A 547 31.96 8.84 13.11
C LYS A 547 32.50 8.22 14.41
N LYS A 548 32.94 9.03 15.39
CA LYS A 548 33.38 8.55 16.70
C LYS A 548 32.20 8.16 17.59
N MET A 549 31.03 8.75 17.36
CA MET A 549 29.83 8.51 18.15
C MET A 549 29.04 7.32 17.60
N LYS A 550 28.60 6.44 18.50
CA LYS A 550 27.86 5.24 18.15
C LYS A 550 26.37 5.56 17.89
N LYS A 551 25.78 4.96 16.86
CA LYS A 551 24.34 4.97 16.61
C LYS A 551 23.60 3.95 17.47
N PHE A 552 22.38 4.30 17.89
CA PHE A 552 21.52 3.44 18.69
C PHE A 552 20.22 3.09 17.98
N CYS A 553 19.79 1.85 18.13
CA CYS A 553 18.56 1.26 17.62
C CYS A 553 18.22 0.00 18.45
N GLY A 554 17.02 -0.54 18.29
CA GLY A 554 16.50 -1.65 19.07
C GLY A 554 15.94 -1.24 20.44
N GLN A 555 15.94 -2.20 21.36
CA GLN A 555 15.49 -2.02 22.74
C GLN A 555 16.60 -1.42 23.62
N MET A 556 16.19 -0.76 24.71
CA MET A 556 17.10 -0.20 25.71
C MET A 556 18.09 -1.26 26.24
N THR A 557 19.39 -0.99 26.08
CA THR A 557 20.47 -1.86 26.59
C THR A 557 21.15 -1.23 27.80
N GLU A 558 21.92 -2.02 28.56
CA GLU A 558 22.70 -1.53 29.70
C GLU A 558 23.67 -0.40 29.28
N LYS A 559 24.31 -0.54 28.10
CA LYS A 559 25.18 0.51 27.54
C LYS A 559 24.46 1.82 27.22
N MET A 560 23.16 1.78 26.94
CA MET A 560 22.36 2.99 26.68
C MET A 560 21.90 3.70 27.97
N ARG A 561 22.03 3.03 29.14
CA ARG A 561 21.72 3.65 30.45
C ARG A 561 22.83 4.60 30.90
N GLU A 562 24.04 4.42 30.38
CA GLU A 562 25.17 5.30 30.67
C GLU A 562 24.96 6.67 29.99
N PRO A 563 25.29 7.79 30.68
CA PRO A 563 25.24 9.11 30.08
C PRO A 563 26.18 9.22 28.87
N ILE A 564 25.65 9.72 27.76
CA ILE A 564 26.40 10.05 26.55
C ILE A 564 26.78 11.53 26.68
N GLN A 565 28.07 11.83 26.59
CA GLN A 565 28.60 13.18 26.80
C GLN A 565 29.12 13.77 25.49
N SER A 566 28.93 15.09 25.31
CA SER A 566 29.60 15.85 24.24
C SER A 566 31.07 16.15 24.57
N ASP A 567 31.84 16.45 23.54
CA ASP A 567 33.25 16.83 23.68
C ASP A 567 33.41 18.27 24.21
N LEU A 568 32.46 19.14 23.85
CA LEU A 568 32.46 20.59 24.06
C LEU A 568 31.02 21.12 24.23
N GLU A 569 30.81 22.43 24.09
CA GLU A 569 29.54 23.11 24.32
C GLU A 569 28.42 22.76 23.33
N PHE A 570 28.73 22.13 22.20
CA PHE A 570 27.74 21.76 21.20
C PHE A 570 27.46 20.26 21.23
N PHE A 571 26.17 19.90 21.18
CA PHE A 571 25.77 18.53 20.93
C PHE A 571 24.50 18.44 20.09
N ARG A 572 24.49 17.56 19.09
CA ARG A 572 23.30 17.25 18.29
C ARG A 572 22.91 15.80 18.43
N VAL A 573 21.63 15.55 18.63
CA VAL A 573 20.99 14.23 18.50
C VAL A 573 20.10 14.24 17.26
N THR A 574 20.26 13.25 16.37
CA THR A 574 19.35 13.07 15.23
C THR A 574 18.62 11.75 15.36
N PHE A 575 17.30 11.81 15.33
CA PHE A 575 16.44 10.65 15.17
C PHE A 575 16.03 10.51 13.70
N LYS A 576 16.13 9.31 13.14
CA LYS A 576 15.72 9.02 11.76
C LYS A 576 14.95 7.70 11.68
N SER A 577 13.76 7.76 11.08
CA SER A 577 12.92 6.59 10.78
C SER A 577 12.75 6.33 9.28
N ASN A 578 12.52 5.07 8.94
CA ASN A 578 12.28 4.57 7.58
C ASN A 578 10.78 4.32 7.32
N SER A 579 10.43 3.66 6.21
CA SER A 579 9.05 3.45 5.75
C SER A 579 8.40 2.14 6.19
N MET A 580 9.11 1.27 6.90
CA MET A 580 8.67 -0.10 7.20
C MET A 580 8.06 -0.23 8.59
N TYR A 581 8.88 -0.13 9.63
CA TYR A 581 8.50 -0.42 11.02
C TYR A 581 8.60 0.81 11.90
N GLU A 582 7.96 0.75 13.06
CA GLU A 582 7.98 1.81 14.08
C GLU A 582 8.02 1.21 15.48
N GLY A 583 8.47 2.01 16.45
CA GLY A 583 8.59 1.66 17.86
C GLY A 583 8.04 2.77 18.75
N LYS A 584 8.07 2.55 20.08
CA LYS A 584 7.60 3.56 21.05
C LYS A 584 8.49 4.81 21.10
N GLY A 585 9.68 4.74 20.51
CA GLY A 585 10.65 5.81 20.48
C GLY A 585 11.43 5.91 21.78
N PHE A 586 11.73 7.13 22.22
CA PHE A 586 12.58 7.34 23.38
C PHE A 586 12.15 8.53 24.22
N ASN A 587 12.53 8.45 25.49
CA ASN A 587 12.49 9.55 26.45
C ASN A 587 13.88 9.67 27.08
N ALA A 588 14.46 10.86 27.00
CA ALA A 588 15.82 11.12 27.46
C ALA A 588 15.89 12.41 28.28
N THR A 589 16.79 12.43 29.27
CA THR A 589 17.14 13.63 30.03
C THR A 589 18.43 14.23 29.50
N TYR A 590 18.55 15.55 29.58
CA TYR A 590 19.77 16.28 29.27
C TYR A 590 20.21 17.16 30.46
N GLU A 591 21.51 17.40 30.58
CA GLU A 591 22.12 18.29 31.58
C GLU A 591 23.34 19.00 30.98
N PHE A 592 23.45 20.30 31.22
CA PHE A 592 24.62 21.14 30.93
C PHE A 592 25.45 21.30 32.21
N GLY A 593 26.76 21.09 32.14
CA GLY A 593 27.66 21.30 33.28
C GLY A 593 29.14 21.34 32.91
N GLU A 594 29.95 21.95 33.79
CA GLU A 594 31.40 21.89 33.74
C GLU A 594 31.84 20.59 34.43
N PHE A 595 32.56 19.72 33.71
CA PHE A 595 32.96 18.41 34.23
C PHE A 595 34.43 18.10 34.02
#